data_AF-A0A2V1JRR9-F1
#
_entry.id   AF-A0A2V1JRR9-F1
#
_cell.length_a   1.000
_cell.length_b   1.000
_cell.length_c   1.000
_cell.angle_alpha   90.00
_cell.angle_beta   90.00
_cell.angle_gamma   90.00
#
_symmetry.space_group_name_H-M   'P 1'
#
loop_
_entity.id
_entity.type
_entity.pdbx_description
1 polymer ?
#
loop_
_entity_poly.entity_id
_entity_poly.type
_entity_poly.pdbx_seq_one_letter_code
_entity_poly.pdbx_strand_id
1 'polypeptide(L)'
;MSSVQLLDKTRKIGKLLHNNNSSKVVFNDICDVMTDILASNVLVISKKGKVLGTGLRPEVIEITELLADQVGNYIDASLNERLLGILSTKENVNLETLGFMVDSEKGYAATIAPIDIAGERLGTLFVYRQNAQFDIDDIILCEYGTTVVGLEMMRSVNEENEEETRKKQIVKSALSTLSYSELDAIEHIFDELEGREGILVASKIADRVGITRSVIVNALRKFESAGVIESRSSGMKGTYIKVLNDAVFEELDNLKAKND
;
A
#
# COMPACT_ATOMS: atom_id res chain seq x y z
N MET A 1 25.47 -4.17 25.98
CA MET A 1 24.28 -3.96 26.86
C MET A 1 24.25 -5.05 27.96
N SER A 2 23.44 -4.95 29.03
CA SER A 2 23.21 -6.13 29.88
C SER A 2 22.27 -7.13 29.18
N SER A 3 22.42 -8.43 29.41
CA SER A 3 21.54 -9.45 28.80
C SER A 3 20.06 -9.25 29.13
N VAL A 4 19.77 -8.68 30.30
CA VAL A 4 18.41 -8.30 30.73
C VAL A 4 17.86 -7.14 29.89
N GLN A 5 18.68 -6.11 29.66
CA GLN A 5 18.29 -4.96 28.85
C GLN A 5 18.03 -5.34 27.38
N LEU A 6 18.86 -6.22 26.79
CA LEU A 6 18.63 -6.74 25.44
C LEU A 6 17.29 -7.49 25.36
N LEU A 7 17.02 -8.37 26.34
CA LEU A 7 15.75 -9.10 26.43
C LEU A 7 14.53 -8.19 26.56
N ASP A 8 14.64 -7.10 27.32
CA ASP A 8 13.54 -6.15 27.46
C ASP A 8 13.30 -5.36 26.15
N LYS A 9 14.37 -5.02 25.43
CA LYS A 9 14.27 -4.39 24.11
C LYS A 9 13.65 -5.33 23.07
N THR A 10 14.05 -6.61 23.02
CA THR A 10 13.40 -7.58 22.11
C THR A 10 11.92 -7.76 22.44
N ARG A 11 11.54 -7.82 23.72
CA ARG A 11 10.12 -7.86 24.12
C ARG A 11 9.34 -6.61 23.69
N LYS A 12 9.95 -5.42 23.73
CA LYS A 12 9.31 -4.19 23.24
C LYS A 12 9.04 -4.25 21.74
N ILE A 13 10.02 -4.70 20.94
CA ILE A 13 9.83 -4.93 19.50
C ILE A 13 8.72 -5.96 19.27
N GLY A 14 8.74 -7.10 19.96
CA GLY A 14 7.74 -8.16 19.78
C GLY A 14 6.31 -7.73 20.10
N LYS A 15 6.11 -6.77 21.01
CA LYS A 15 4.78 -6.20 21.30
C LYS A 15 4.17 -5.44 20.14
N LEU A 16 4.97 -4.95 19.19
CA LEU A 16 4.48 -4.27 17.99
C LEU A 16 3.57 -5.18 17.16
N LEU A 17 3.81 -6.49 17.16
CA LEU A 17 2.98 -7.47 16.45
C LEU A 17 1.62 -7.72 17.12
N HIS A 18 1.49 -7.41 18.42
CA HIS A 18 0.29 -7.75 19.21
C HIS A 18 -0.62 -6.56 19.49
N ASN A 19 -0.11 -5.33 19.42
CA ASN A 19 -0.83 -4.13 19.86
C ASN A 19 -1.59 -3.39 18.75
N ASN A 20 -1.54 -3.88 17.50
CA ASN A 20 -2.20 -3.23 16.38
C ASN A 20 -3.63 -3.78 16.18
N ASN A 21 -4.54 -3.36 17.07
CA ASN A 21 -5.97 -3.66 17.01
C ASN A 21 -6.74 -2.77 16.02
N SER A 22 -6.12 -1.75 15.44
CA SER A 22 -6.65 -1.00 14.30
C SER A 22 -6.15 -1.63 13.00
N SER A 23 -7.03 -1.77 12.02
CA SER A 23 -6.85 -2.45 10.73
C SER A 23 -5.78 -1.85 9.80
N LYS A 24 -4.92 -0.95 10.29
CA LYS A 24 -3.78 -0.40 9.55
C LYS A 24 -2.68 -0.12 10.57
N VAL A 25 -1.59 -0.85 10.47
CA VAL A 25 -0.37 -0.54 11.23
C VAL A 25 0.25 0.70 10.63
N VAL A 26 0.53 1.69 11.48
CA VAL A 26 1.26 2.88 11.06
C VAL A 26 2.74 2.54 11.16
N PHE A 27 3.44 2.39 10.02
CA PHE A 27 4.88 2.10 10.02
C PHE A 27 5.69 3.10 10.86
N ASN A 28 5.19 4.32 11.07
CA ASN A 28 5.78 5.29 11.99
C ASN A 28 5.83 4.78 13.44
N ASP A 29 4.78 4.12 13.94
CA ASP A 29 4.77 3.60 15.31
C ASP A 29 5.87 2.55 15.51
N ILE A 30 6.12 1.73 14.48
CA ILE A 30 7.23 0.78 14.47
C ILE A 30 8.57 1.53 14.44
N CYS A 31 8.70 2.54 13.57
CA CYS A 31 9.92 3.32 13.46
C CYS A 31 10.23 4.06 14.76
N ASP A 32 9.25 4.65 15.45
CA ASP A 32 9.41 5.35 16.71
C ASP A 32 9.93 4.40 17.81
N VAL A 33 9.32 3.21 17.93
CA VAL A 33 9.80 2.20 18.88
C VAL A 33 11.22 1.73 18.55
N MET A 34 11.53 1.54 17.27
CA MET A 34 12.87 1.17 16.83
C MET A 34 13.88 2.31 17.09
N THR A 35 13.47 3.56 16.90
CA THR A 35 14.27 4.76 17.16
C THR A 35 14.65 4.86 18.63
N ASP A 36 13.71 4.64 19.53
CA ASP A 36 13.95 4.61 20.98
C ASP A 36 14.88 3.44 21.37
N ILE A 37 14.66 2.27 20.78
CA ILE A 37 15.40 1.05 21.11
C ILE A 37 16.85 1.13 20.64
N LEU A 38 17.08 1.59 19.41
CA LEU A 38 18.41 1.69 18.79
C LEU A 38 19.07 3.04 19.01
N ALA A 39 18.38 3.96 19.67
CA ALA A 39 18.89 5.31 19.93
C ALA A 39 19.26 6.04 18.62
N SER A 40 18.49 5.84 17.55
CA SER A 40 18.85 6.13 16.15
C SER A 40 17.68 6.66 15.33
N ASN A 41 17.95 7.35 14.23
CA ASN A 41 16.94 7.60 13.20
C ASN A 41 16.68 6.30 12.42
N VAL A 42 15.42 6.04 12.09
CA VAL A 42 14.96 4.81 11.44
C VAL A 42 14.04 5.16 10.28
N LEU A 43 14.27 4.52 9.13
CA LEU A 43 13.40 4.63 7.96
C LEU A 43 13.04 3.23 7.46
N VAL A 44 11.76 3.03 7.17
CA VAL A 44 11.28 1.85 6.43
C VAL A 44 11.01 2.27 4.99
N ILE A 45 11.76 1.69 4.06
CA ILE A 45 11.71 2.04 2.63
C ILE A 45 11.21 0.82 1.86
N SER A 46 10.15 0.97 1.08
CA SER A 46 9.64 -0.11 0.20
C SER A 46 10.65 -0.48 -0.89
N LYS A 47 10.46 -1.64 -1.53
CA LYS A 47 11.22 -2.06 -2.72
C LYS A 47 11.29 -0.99 -3.82
N LYS A 48 10.24 -0.18 -3.97
CA LYS A 48 10.15 0.89 -4.99
C LYS A 48 10.83 2.20 -4.57
N GLY A 49 11.43 2.27 -3.38
CA GLY A 49 12.04 3.49 -2.84
C GLY A 49 11.07 4.41 -2.11
N LYS A 50 9.78 4.07 -2.01
CA LYS A 50 8.80 4.83 -1.22
C LYS A 50 9.12 4.71 0.28
N VAL A 51 9.21 5.84 0.97
CA VAL A 51 9.31 5.90 2.44
C VAL A 51 7.95 5.56 3.03
N LEU A 52 7.86 4.45 3.76
CA LEU A 52 6.64 3.95 4.38
C LEU A 52 6.47 4.44 5.82
N GLY A 53 7.59 4.63 6.52
CA GLY A 53 7.60 5.21 7.86
C GLY A 53 8.96 5.76 8.23
N THR A 54 8.96 6.72 9.15
CA THR A 54 10.16 7.35 9.70
C THR A 54 10.05 7.46 11.21
N GLY A 55 11.20 7.35 11.89
CA GLY A 55 11.38 7.61 13.30
C GLY A 55 12.59 8.51 13.44
N LEU A 56 12.40 9.70 13.99
CA LEU A 56 13.44 10.72 14.09
C LEU A 56 13.76 10.98 15.56
N ARG A 57 15.04 10.96 15.86
CA ARG A 57 15.59 11.24 17.17
C ARG A 57 16.09 12.68 17.23
N PRO A 58 15.64 13.51 18.18
CA PRO A 58 16.03 14.92 18.26
C PRO A 58 17.54 15.16 18.36
N GLU A 59 18.28 14.24 18.98
CA GLU A 59 19.73 14.35 19.16
C GLU A 59 20.55 13.95 17.92
N VAL A 60 19.90 13.42 16.88
CA VAL A 60 20.55 12.99 15.62
C VAL A 60 20.14 13.97 14.53
N ILE A 61 21.13 14.63 13.92
CA ILE A 61 20.90 15.51 12.77
C ILE A 61 20.34 14.68 11.62
N GLU A 62 19.14 15.02 11.18
CA GLU A 62 18.46 14.36 10.07
C GLU A 62 19.24 14.52 8.77
N ILE A 63 19.38 13.41 8.04
CA ILE A 63 19.93 13.41 6.69
C ILE A 63 18.75 13.61 5.73
N THR A 64 18.72 14.74 5.04
CA THR A 64 17.70 15.04 4.02
C THR A 64 18.21 14.84 2.60
N GLU A 65 19.53 14.81 2.40
CA GLU A 65 20.15 14.55 1.11
C GLU A 65 19.85 13.12 0.64
N LEU A 66 19.40 12.94 -0.60
CA LEU A 66 19.01 11.64 -1.22
C LEU A 66 17.85 10.90 -0.55
N LEU A 67 17.53 11.23 0.70
CA LEU A 67 16.34 10.77 1.40
C LEU A 67 15.16 11.68 1.08
N ALA A 68 13.96 11.20 1.38
CA ALA A 68 12.76 11.98 1.23
C ALA A 68 12.38 12.59 2.59
N ASP A 69 12.06 13.88 2.60
CA ASP A 69 11.71 14.62 3.82
C ASP A 69 10.39 14.18 4.46
N GLN A 70 9.59 13.31 3.81
CA GLN A 70 8.25 12.93 4.27
C GLN A 70 7.86 11.50 3.89
N VAL A 71 7.07 10.87 4.77
CA VAL A 71 6.39 9.60 4.49
C VAL A 71 5.51 9.72 3.25
N GLY A 72 5.57 8.73 2.38
CA GLY A 72 4.84 8.69 1.11
C GLY A 72 5.66 9.14 -0.10
N ASN A 73 6.75 9.89 0.12
CA ASN A 73 7.66 10.28 -0.94
C ASN A 73 8.68 9.18 -1.26
N TYR A 74 9.43 9.37 -2.34
CA TYR A 74 10.43 8.43 -2.83
C TYR A 74 11.83 8.96 -2.57
N ILE A 75 12.73 8.10 -2.12
CA ILE A 75 14.16 8.40 -2.05
C ILE A 75 14.75 8.50 -3.46
N ASP A 76 15.98 9.02 -3.55
CA ASP A 76 16.72 9.03 -4.81
C ASP A 76 16.82 7.61 -5.42
N ALA A 77 16.57 7.51 -6.73
CA ALA A 77 16.50 6.24 -7.42
C ALA A 77 17.84 5.49 -7.38
N SER A 78 18.96 6.22 -7.50
CA SER A 78 20.29 5.62 -7.45
C SER A 78 20.63 5.12 -6.05
N LEU A 79 20.20 5.83 -5.01
CA LEU A 79 20.30 5.37 -3.62
C LEU A 79 19.48 4.09 -3.44
N ASN A 80 18.24 4.05 -3.92
CA ASN A 80 17.39 2.86 -3.81
C ASN A 80 18.03 1.63 -4.48
N GLU A 81 18.59 1.78 -5.68
CA GLU A 81 19.31 0.70 -6.37
C GLU A 81 20.49 0.17 -5.54
N ARG A 82 21.28 1.07 -4.93
CA ARG A 82 22.38 0.68 -4.03
C ARG A 82 21.88 -0.07 -2.80
N LEU A 83 20.78 0.39 -2.19
CA LEU A 83 20.17 -0.28 -1.03
C LEU A 83 19.63 -1.67 -1.38
N LEU A 84 19.03 -1.84 -2.55
CA LEU A 84 18.56 -3.15 -3.04
C LEU A 84 19.72 -4.10 -3.37
N GLY A 85 20.89 -3.59 -3.73
CA GLY A 85 22.10 -4.39 -3.93
C GLY A 85 22.70 -4.96 -2.64
N ILE A 86 22.22 -4.54 -1.47
CA ILE A 86 22.64 -5.08 -0.18
C ILE A 86 21.78 -6.30 0.16
N LEU A 87 22.40 -7.48 0.19
CA LEU A 87 21.73 -8.78 0.34
C LEU A 87 21.77 -9.34 1.78
N SER A 88 22.54 -8.73 2.66
CA SER A 88 22.61 -9.07 4.09
C SER A 88 22.76 -7.79 4.90
N THR A 89 22.43 -7.84 6.18
CA THR A 89 22.65 -6.71 7.09
C THR A 89 24.10 -6.20 6.97
N LYS A 90 24.25 -4.89 6.79
CA LYS A 90 25.54 -4.21 6.84
C LYS A 90 25.49 -3.15 7.91
N GLU A 91 26.31 -3.30 8.94
CA GLU A 91 26.47 -2.38 10.05
C GLU A 91 27.61 -1.38 9.80
N ASN A 92 27.54 -0.23 10.47
CA ASN A 92 28.59 0.80 10.46
C ASN A 92 29.05 1.22 9.05
N VAL A 93 28.12 1.26 8.11
CA VAL A 93 28.37 1.62 6.71
C VAL A 93 28.76 3.09 6.61
N ASN A 94 29.83 3.37 5.85
CA ASN A 94 30.18 4.73 5.48
C ASN A 94 29.14 5.26 4.48
N LEU A 95 28.45 6.34 4.85
CA LEU A 95 27.42 6.97 4.03
C LEU A 95 27.94 7.47 2.67
N GLU A 96 29.21 7.85 2.55
CA GLU A 96 29.81 8.24 1.26
C GLU A 96 29.72 7.10 0.24
N THR A 97 29.81 5.85 0.68
CA THR A 97 29.68 4.66 -0.19
C THR A 97 28.27 4.46 -0.73
N LEU A 98 27.28 5.08 -0.09
CA LEU A 98 25.89 5.13 -0.53
C LEU A 98 25.58 6.40 -1.33
N GLY A 99 26.59 7.25 -1.59
CA GLY A 99 26.49 8.47 -2.39
C GLY A 99 26.10 9.72 -1.60
N PHE A 100 26.01 9.65 -0.27
CA PHE A 100 25.75 10.83 0.56
C PHE A 100 26.99 11.73 0.61
N MET A 101 26.81 13.03 0.40
CA MET A 101 27.85 14.04 0.55
C MET A 101 27.87 14.59 1.99
N VAL A 102 27.72 13.68 2.95
CA VAL A 102 27.69 14.01 4.37
C VAL A 102 29.13 14.12 4.86
N ASP A 103 29.46 15.27 5.44
CA ASP A 103 30.77 15.54 6.02
C ASP A 103 31.16 14.42 7.02
N SER A 104 32.25 13.71 6.72
CA SER A 104 32.75 12.59 7.53
C SER A 104 33.05 13.00 8.97
N GLU A 105 33.27 14.30 9.23
CA GLU A 105 33.43 14.89 10.55
C GLU A 105 32.15 14.82 11.41
N LYS A 106 30.97 14.63 10.80
CA LYS A 106 29.69 14.54 11.52
C LYS A 106 29.47 13.20 12.25
N GLY A 107 30.40 12.24 12.10
CA GLY A 107 30.45 11.03 12.91
C GLY A 107 29.26 10.09 12.74
N TYR A 108 28.68 10.01 11.55
CA TYR A 108 27.56 9.11 11.28
C TYR A 108 28.01 7.64 11.19
N ALA A 109 27.19 6.76 11.76
CA ALA A 109 27.20 5.34 11.50
C ALA A 109 25.82 4.92 11.02
N ALA A 110 25.76 4.05 10.01
CA ALA A 110 24.51 3.51 9.48
C ALA A 110 24.49 1.99 9.47
N THR A 111 23.32 1.42 9.74
CA THR A 111 23.02 0.01 9.56
C THR A 111 21.92 -0.13 8.52
N ILE A 112 22.13 -1.00 7.54
CA ILE A 112 21.19 -1.27 6.45
C ILE A 112 20.79 -2.74 6.58
N ALA A 113 19.51 -2.99 6.83
CA ALA A 113 18.96 -4.33 6.94
C ALA A 113 17.95 -4.59 5.82
N PRO A 114 18.21 -5.59 4.96
CA PRO A 114 17.25 -6.13 4.01
C PRO A 114 15.94 -6.60 4.66
N ILE A 115 14.80 -6.13 4.15
CA ILE A 115 13.49 -6.64 4.58
C ILE A 115 13.09 -7.76 3.60
N ASP A 116 13.49 -8.98 3.91
CA ASP A 116 13.19 -10.18 3.13
C ASP A 116 12.26 -11.12 3.92
N ILE A 117 11.10 -11.49 3.35
CA ILE A 117 10.22 -12.52 3.91
C ILE A 117 9.78 -13.49 2.81
N ALA A 118 9.74 -14.78 3.14
CA ALA A 118 9.30 -15.84 2.23
C ALA A 118 10.05 -15.86 0.88
N GLY A 119 11.31 -15.45 0.87
CA GLY A 119 12.15 -15.39 -0.33
C GLY A 119 11.90 -14.16 -1.20
N GLU A 120 11.07 -13.21 -0.76
CA GLU A 120 10.81 -11.95 -1.46
C GLU A 120 11.39 -10.74 -0.71
N ARG A 121 12.07 -9.87 -1.47
CA ARG A 121 12.53 -8.56 -1.00
C ARG A 121 11.37 -7.56 -0.98
N LEU A 122 10.93 -7.19 0.21
CA LEU A 122 9.85 -6.23 0.44
C LEU A 122 10.33 -4.78 0.52
N GLY A 123 11.56 -4.57 1.02
CA GLY A 123 12.08 -3.22 1.25
C GLY A 123 13.42 -3.20 1.98
N THR A 124 13.78 -2.06 2.54
CA THR A 124 15.01 -1.84 3.28
C THR A 124 14.70 -1.09 4.57
N LEU A 125 15.22 -1.59 5.69
CA LEU A 125 15.30 -0.84 6.93
C LEU A 125 16.62 -0.09 6.94
N PHE A 126 16.55 1.24 7.00
CA PHE A 126 17.71 2.11 7.07
C PHE A 126 17.77 2.77 8.44
N VAL A 127 18.85 2.51 9.17
CA VAL A 127 19.04 3.01 10.54
C VAL A 127 20.33 3.80 10.60
N TYR A 128 20.33 4.99 11.19
CA TYR A 128 21.55 5.76 11.37
C TYR A 128 21.56 6.57 12.66
N ARG A 129 22.75 6.79 13.20
CA ARG A 129 22.99 7.65 14.36
C ARG A 129 24.33 8.34 14.25
N GLN A 130 24.59 9.26 15.18
CA GLN A 130 25.85 9.99 15.26
C GLN A 130 26.65 9.59 16.49
N ASN A 131 27.97 9.76 16.42
CA ASN A 131 28.91 9.66 17.53
C ASN A 131 28.98 8.28 18.22
N ALA A 132 28.40 7.23 17.63
CA ALA A 132 28.44 5.87 18.16
C ALA A 132 28.25 4.83 17.05
N GLN A 133 29.13 3.82 17.02
CA GLN A 133 29.01 2.66 16.14
C GLN A 133 27.98 1.65 16.68
N PHE A 134 27.32 0.93 15.80
CA PHE A 134 26.42 -0.20 16.11
C PHE A 134 27.22 -1.40 16.60
N ASP A 135 26.83 -1.94 17.75
CA ASP A 135 27.39 -3.16 18.32
C ASP A 135 26.54 -4.39 18.00
N ILE A 136 26.94 -5.55 18.52
CA ILE A 136 26.22 -6.81 18.27
C ILE A 136 24.80 -6.81 18.83
N ASP A 137 24.56 -6.15 19.97
CA ASP A 137 23.23 -6.08 20.57
C ASP A 137 22.31 -5.23 19.68
N ASP A 138 22.83 -4.14 19.12
CA ASP A 138 22.11 -3.31 18.16
C ASP A 138 21.80 -4.08 16.86
N ILE A 139 22.75 -4.86 16.34
CA ILE A 139 22.55 -5.67 15.12
C ILE A 139 21.44 -6.71 15.37
N ILE A 140 21.46 -7.40 16.51
CA ILE A 140 20.41 -8.37 16.89
C ILE A 140 19.04 -7.69 16.92
N LEU A 141 18.94 -6.50 17.54
CA LEU A 141 17.70 -5.74 17.61
C LEU A 141 17.25 -5.23 16.23
N CYS A 142 18.20 -4.83 15.38
CA CYS A 142 17.94 -4.37 14.03
C CYS A 142 17.36 -5.50 13.16
N GLU A 143 17.95 -6.69 13.18
CA GLU A 143 17.46 -7.84 12.41
C GLU A 143 16.12 -8.37 12.92
N TYR A 144 15.95 -8.41 14.25
CA TYR A 144 14.68 -8.78 14.85
C TYR A 144 13.58 -7.76 14.49
N GLY A 145 13.88 -6.46 14.60
CA GLY A 145 12.98 -5.39 14.16
C GLY A 145 12.67 -5.44 12.68
N THR A 146 13.66 -5.75 11.83
CA THR A 146 13.49 -5.94 10.39
C THR A 146 12.51 -7.07 10.07
N THR A 147 12.59 -8.18 10.82
CA THR A 147 11.63 -9.29 10.69
C THR A 147 10.22 -8.85 11.06
N VAL A 148 10.06 -8.08 12.15
CA VAL A 148 8.75 -7.54 12.57
C VAL A 148 8.19 -6.56 11.53
N VAL A 149 9.00 -5.64 11.01
CA VAL A 149 8.61 -4.74 9.93
C VAL A 149 8.17 -5.53 8.69
N GLY A 150 8.93 -6.56 8.31
CA GLY A 150 8.59 -7.41 7.17
C GLY A 150 7.25 -8.12 7.32
N LEU A 151 6.93 -8.61 8.52
CA LEU A 151 5.64 -9.26 8.79
C LEU A 151 4.48 -8.28 8.60
N GLU A 152 4.64 -7.04 9.06
CA GLU A 152 3.62 -6.00 8.87
C GLU A 152 3.53 -5.51 7.42
N MET A 153 4.65 -5.46 6.69
CA MET A 153 4.63 -5.21 5.25
C MET A 153 3.86 -6.29 4.50
N MET A 154 4.13 -7.57 4.79
CA MET A 154 3.40 -8.69 4.19
C MET A 154 1.91 -8.64 4.52
N ARG A 155 1.56 -8.34 5.78
CA ARG A 155 0.18 -8.17 6.20
C ARG A 155 -0.52 -7.05 5.43
N SER A 156 0.12 -5.87 5.31
CA SER A 156 -0.43 -4.74 4.56
C SER A 156 -0.67 -5.09 3.09
N VAL A 157 0.23 -5.82 2.46
CA VAL A 157 0.07 -6.28 1.06
C VAL A 157 -1.09 -7.28 0.95
N ASN A 158 -1.21 -8.21 1.89
CA ASN A 158 -2.31 -9.18 1.90
C ASN A 158 -3.67 -8.49 2.09
N GLU A 159 -3.77 -7.53 3.02
CA GLU A 159 -5.01 -6.77 3.26
C GLU A 159 -5.43 -5.97 2.01
N GLU A 160 -4.47 -5.34 1.31
CA GLU A 160 -4.73 -4.64 0.05
C GLU A 160 -5.23 -5.60 -1.04
N ASN A 161 -4.56 -6.74 -1.22
CA ASN A 161 -4.95 -7.78 -2.18
C ASN A 161 -6.34 -8.38 -1.86
N GLU A 162 -6.65 -8.60 -0.58
CA GLU A 162 -7.96 -9.08 -0.14
C GLU A 162 -9.07 -8.05 -0.43
N GLU A 163 -8.80 -6.76 -0.23
CA GLU A 163 -9.73 -5.69 -0.55
C GLU A 163 -10.00 -5.61 -2.07
N GLU A 164 -8.96 -5.67 -2.90
CA GLU A 164 -9.10 -5.71 -4.37
C GLU A 164 -9.86 -6.96 -4.83
N THR A 165 -9.53 -8.13 -4.28
CA THR A 165 -10.22 -9.39 -4.59
C THR A 165 -11.69 -9.31 -4.21
N ARG A 166 -12.00 -8.72 -3.04
CA ARG A 166 -13.38 -8.49 -2.60
C ARG A 166 -14.13 -7.54 -3.53
N LYS A 167 -13.50 -6.45 -3.98
CA LYS A 167 -14.08 -5.51 -4.97
C LYS A 167 -14.44 -6.24 -6.25
N LYS A 168 -13.52 -7.03 -6.82
CA LYS A 168 -13.78 -7.85 -8.03
C LYS A 168 -14.87 -8.89 -7.80
N GLN A 169 -14.89 -9.55 -6.65
CA GLN A 169 -15.89 -10.57 -6.33
C GLN A 169 -17.31 -9.98 -6.24
N ILE A 170 -17.48 -8.80 -5.62
CA ILE A 170 -18.78 -8.11 -5.56
C ILE A 170 -19.33 -7.87 -6.97
N VAL A 171 -18.48 -7.38 -7.89
CA VAL A 171 -18.85 -7.14 -9.29
C VAL A 171 -19.22 -8.44 -9.99
N LYS A 172 -18.39 -9.49 -9.88
CA LYS A 172 -18.68 -10.81 -10.47
C LYS A 172 -20.00 -11.39 -9.98
N SER A 173 -20.28 -11.27 -8.68
CA SER A 173 -21.56 -11.69 -8.11
C SER A 173 -22.72 -10.87 -8.67
N ALA A 174 -22.60 -9.55 -8.79
CA ALA A 174 -23.62 -8.70 -9.41
C ALA A 174 -23.90 -9.11 -10.87
N LEU A 175 -22.84 -9.30 -11.67
CA LEU A 175 -22.92 -9.75 -13.06
C LEU A 175 -23.63 -11.10 -13.18
N SER A 176 -23.31 -12.06 -12.30
CA SER A 176 -23.93 -13.40 -12.31
C SER A 176 -25.43 -13.39 -12.04
N THR A 177 -25.98 -12.30 -11.48
CA THR A 177 -27.41 -12.16 -11.22
C THR A 177 -28.19 -11.57 -12.40
N LEU A 178 -27.49 -11.08 -13.42
CA LEU A 178 -28.09 -10.53 -14.63
C LEU A 178 -28.49 -11.66 -15.59
N SER A 179 -29.65 -11.50 -16.21
CA SER A 179 -30.02 -12.25 -17.42
C SER A 179 -29.23 -11.73 -18.62
N TYR A 180 -29.20 -12.51 -19.71
CA TYR A 180 -28.48 -12.13 -20.94
C TYR A 180 -28.85 -10.72 -21.43
N SER A 181 -30.14 -10.39 -21.52
CA SER A 181 -30.60 -9.06 -21.94
C SER A 181 -30.28 -7.96 -20.93
N GLU A 182 -30.20 -8.27 -19.63
CA GLU A 182 -29.78 -7.30 -18.61
C GLU A 182 -28.27 -7.04 -18.65
N LEU A 183 -27.47 -8.07 -18.96
CA LEU A 183 -26.01 -7.93 -19.15
C LEU A 183 -25.70 -7.05 -20.36
N ASP A 184 -26.31 -7.35 -21.51
CA ASP A 184 -26.18 -6.56 -22.74
C ASP A 184 -26.58 -5.08 -22.52
N ALA A 185 -27.66 -4.86 -21.76
CA ALA A 185 -28.08 -3.53 -21.35
C ALA A 185 -27.02 -2.82 -20.49
N ILE A 186 -26.40 -3.52 -19.54
CA ILE A 186 -25.37 -2.96 -18.66
C ILE A 186 -24.11 -2.61 -19.44
N GLU A 187 -23.66 -3.45 -20.37
CA GLU A 187 -22.51 -3.14 -21.23
C GLU A 187 -22.73 -1.81 -21.97
N HIS A 188 -23.91 -1.63 -22.59
CA HIS A 188 -24.23 -0.41 -23.31
C HIS A 188 -24.39 0.81 -22.41
N ILE A 189 -24.89 0.62 -21.18
CA ILE A 189 -25.00 1.69 -20.17
C ILE A 189 -23.62 2.20 -19.77
N PHE A 190 -22.67 1.30 -19.53
CA PHE A 190 -21.31 1.66 -19.12
C PHE A 190 -20.49 2.23 -20.29
N ASP A 191 -20.74 1.79 -21.53
CA ASP A 191 -20.13 2.38 -22.73
C ASP A 191 -20.60 3.81 -23.00
N GLU A 192 -21.84 4.16 -22.60
CA GLU A 192 -22.35 5.54 -22.67
C GLU A 192 -21.90 6.41 -21.49
N LEU A 193 -21.38 5.82 -20.41
CA LEU A 193 -20.96 6.56 -19.23
C LEU A 193 -19.57 7.16 -19.47
N GLU A 194 -19.48 8.48 -19.61
CA GLU A 194 -18.20 9.18 -19.72
C GLU A 194 -17.50 9.27 -18.34
N GLY A 195 -16.84 8.18 -17.94
CA GLY A 195 -16.07 8.11 -16.68
C GLY A 195 -16.84 7.41 -15.55
N ARG A 196 -16.77 7.94 -14.32
CA ARG A 196 -17.29 7.28 -13.10
C ARG A 196 -18.70 7.71 -12.70
N GLU A 197 -19.25 8.73 -13.33
CA GLU A 197 -20.60 9.23 -13.04
C GLU A 197 -21.20 9.94 -14.24
N GLY A 198 -22.53 9.94 -14.34
CA GLY A 198 -23.22 10.52 -15.48
C GLY A 198 -24.74 10.38 -15.40
N ILE A 199 -25.43 11.05 -16.33
CA ILE A 199 -26.89 10.98 -16.44
C ILE A 199 -27.25 10.06 -17.60
N LEU A 200 -28.01 9.02 -17.29
CA LEU A 200 -28.47 8.01 -18.24
C LEU A 200 -29.94 8.19 -18.59
N VAL A 201 -30.29 8.15 -19.87
CA VAL A 201 -31.70 8.16 -20.32
C VAL A 201 -32.09 6.75 -20.78
N ALA A 202 -32.75 5.99 -19.90
CA ALA A 202 -33.08 4.59 -20.15
C ALA A 202 -33.90 4.34 -21.44
N SER A 203 -34.76 5.27 -21.86
CA SER A 203 -35.49 5.13 -23.13
C SER A 203 -34.56 5.15 -24.34
N LYS A 204 -33.52 5.98 -24.33
CA LYS A 204 -32.57 6.11 -25.45
C LYS A 204 -31.78 4.82 -25.67
N ILE A 205 -31.38 4.15 -24.58
CA ILE A 205 -30.68 2.87 -24.65
C ILE A 205 -31.63 1.75 -25.03
N ALA A 206 -32.84 1.72 -24.46
CA ALA A 206 -33.86 0.73 -24.81
C ALA A 206 -34.16 0.71 -26.32
N ASP A 207 -34.35 1.90 -26.91
CA ASP A 207 -34.65 2.04 -28.34
C ASP A 207 -33.46 1.64 -29.23
N ARG A 208 -32.22 1.86 -28.78
CA ARG A 208 -31.00 1.52 -29.53
C ARG A 208 -30.69 0.03 -29.52
N VAL A 209 -30.80 -0.60 -28.35
CA VAL A 209 -30.47 -2.03 -28.15
C VAL A 209 -31.67 -2.93 -28.52
N GLY A 210 -32.87 -2.36 -28.66
CA GLY A 210 -34.07 -3.12 -28.99
C GLY A 210 -34.64 -3.90 -27.81
N ILE A 211 -34.46 -3.41 -26.58
CA ILE A 211 -34.93 -4.04 -25.34
C ILE A 211 -35.99 -3.18 -24.65
N THR A 212 -36.71 -3.75 -23.68
CA THR A 212 -37.69 -2.98 -22.90
C THR A 212 -37.01 -2.15 -21.81
N ARG A 213 -37.57 -0.97 -21.51
CA ARG A 213 -37.08 -0.11 -20.41
C ARG A 213 -37.01 -0.81 -19.05
N SER A 214 -37.89 -1.78 -18.80
CA SER A 214 -37.87 -2.57 -17.55
C SER A 214 -36.63 -3.43 -17.39
N VAL A 215 -36.03 -3.90 -18.50
CA VAL A 215 -34.75 -4.66 -18.46
C VAL A 215 -33.64 -3.77 -17.92
N ILE A 216 -33.51 -2.54 -18.43
CA ILE A 216 -32.51 -1.57 -17.96
C ILE A 216 -32.71 -1.24 -16.48
N VAL A 217 -33.93 -0.93 -16.07
CA VAL A 217 -34.23 -0.57 -14.66
C VAL A 217 -33.92 -1.74 -13.71
N ASN A 218 -34.26 -2.97 -14.11
CA ASN A 218 -33.96 -4.15 -13.30
C ASN A 218 -32.46 -4.41 -13.19
N ALA A 219 -31.70 -4.26 -14.28
CA ALA A 219 -30.26 -4.42 -14.28
C ALA A 219 -29.58 -3.39 -13.35
N LEU A 220 -29.95 -2.11 -13.47
CA LEU A 220 -29.47 -1.04 -12.58
C LEU A 220 -29.82 -1.32 -11.11
N ARG A 221 -31.03 -1.79 -10.82
CA ARG A 221 -31.46 -2.13 -9.45
C ARG A 221 -30.63 -3.27 -8.85
N LYS A 222 -30.25 -4.27 -9.64
CA LYS A 222 -29.38 -5.38 -9.18
C LYS A 222 -27.97 -4.87 -8.85
N PHE A 223 -27.42 -3.99 -9.69
CA PHE A 223 -26.10 -3.38 -9.46
C PHE A 223 -26.09 -2.44 -8.24
N GLU A 224 -27.16 -1.66 -8.07
CA GLU A 224 -27.34 -0.80 -6.89
C GLU A 224 -27.47 -1.64 -5.62
N SER A 225 -28.25 -2.73 -5.67
CA SER A 225 -28.41 -3.65 -4.52
C SER A 225 -27.11 -4.36 -4.15
N ALA A 226 -26.21 -4.60 -5.11
CA ALA A 226 -24.89 -5.17 -4.88
C ALA A 226 -23.84 -4.12 -4.44
N GLY A 227 -24.20 -2.84 -4.39
CA GLY A 227 -23.27 -1.75 -4.05
C GLY A 227 -22.23 -1.46 -5.14
N VAL A 228 -22.49 -1.84 -6.39
CA VAL A 228 -21.62 -1.52 -7.53
C VAL A 228 -21.82 -0.09 -8.00
N ILE A 229 -23.07 0.38 -7.95
CA ILE A 229 -23.46 1.75 -8.33
C ILE A 229 -24.38 2.37 -7.28
N GLU A 230 -24.50 3.69 -7.32
CA GLU A 230 -25.59 4.45 -6.71
C GLU A 230 -26.44 5.06 -7.84
N SER A 231 -27.76 4.95 -7.75
CA SER A 231 -28.66 5.56 -8.72
C SER A 231 -29.57 6.60 -8.07
N ARG A 232 -29.81 7.72 -8.76
CA ARG A 232 -30.76 8.76 -8.33
C ARG A 232 -31.62 9.20 -9.50
N SER A 233 -32.95 9.08 -9.35
CA SER A 233 -33.87 9.58 -10.38
C SER A 233 -33.77 11.11 -10.50
N SER A 234 -33.56 11.60 -11.73
CA SER A 234 -33.62 13.03 -12.09
C SER A 234 -34.90 13.37 -12.84
N GLY A 235 -35.95 12.57 -12.67
CA GLY A 235 -37.23 12.72 -13.36
C GLY A 235 -37.08 12.60 -14.89
N MET A 236 -37.58 13.59 -15.63
CA MET A 236 -37.54 13.59 -17.10
C MET A 236 -36.13 13.71 -17.68
N LYS A 237 -35.13 14.13 -16.89
CA LYS A 237 -33.74 14.25 -17.35
C LYS A 237 -33.01 12.90 -17.41
N GLY A 238 -33.57 11.85 -16.82
CA GLY A 238 -32.97 10.52 -16.74
C GLY A 238 -32.64 10.10 -15.31
N THR A 239 -31.72 9.16 -15.18
CA THR A 239 -31.21 8.64 -13.91
C THR A 239 -29.74 8.98 -13.79
N TYR A 240 -29.37 9.68 -12.71
CA TYR A 240 -27.97 9.86 -12.37
C TYR A 240 -27.42 8.55 -11.84
N ILE A 241 -26.26 8.14 -12.36
CA ILE A 241 -25.55 6.95 -11.94
C ILE A 241 -24.16 7.37 -11.49
N LYS A 242 -23.73 6.83 -10.35
CA LYS A 242 -22.36 6.95 -9.86
C LYS A 242 -21.81 5.57 -9.58
N VAL A 243 -20.63 5.27 -10.11
CA VAL A 243 -19.93 4.01 -9.87
C VAL A 243 -19.27 4.05 -8.49
N LEU A 244 -19.61 3.08 -7.64
CA LEU A 244 -19.04 2.90 -6.30
C LEU A 244 -17.88 1.92 -6.30
N ASN A 245 -17.89 0.94 -7.22
CA ASN A 245 -16.86 -0.06 -7.37
C ASN A 245 -16.31 -0.03 -8.81
N ASP A 246 -15.09 0.45 -8.96
CA ASP A 246 -14.41 0.64 -10.25
C ASP A 246 -13.94 -0.66 -10.90
N ALA A 247 -13.90 -1.77 -10.17
CA ALA A 247 -13.65 -3.09 -10.76
C ALA A 247 -14.70 -3.49 -11.82
N VAL A 248 -15.86 -2.81 -11.86
CA VAL A 248 -16.90 -3.04 -12.87
C VAL A 248 -16.42 -2.83 -14.30
N PHE A 249 -15.55 -1.84 -14.54
CA PHE A 249 -15.05 -1.56 -15.89
C PHE A 249 -14.16 -2.71 -16.39
N GLU A 250 -13.19 -3.13 -15.58
CA GLU A 250 -12.28 -4.23 -15.90
C GLU A 250 -13.04 -5.55 -16.13
N GLU A 251 -14.02 -5.87 -15.28
CA GLU A 251 -14.78 -7.11 -15.41
C GLU A 251 -15.72 -7.12 -16.63
N LEU A 252 -16.30 -5.98 -17.01
CA LEU A 252 -17.08 -5.86 -18.26
C LEU A 252 -16.19 -6.01 -19.50
N ASP A 253 -15.00 -5.40 -19.52
CA ASP A 253 -14.04 -5.54 -20.62
C ASP A 253 -13.58 -6.99 -20.77
N ASN A 254 -13.31 -7.68 -19.65
CA ASN A 254 -12.94 -9.10 -19.64
C ASN A 254 -14.06 -10.02 -20.17
N LEU A 255 -15.33 -9.63 -20.01
CA LEU A 255 -16.46 -10.37 -20.57
C LEU A 255 -16.56 -10.18 -22.08
N LYS A 256 -16.41 -8.94 -22.56
CA LYS A 256 -16.40 -8.65 -24.01
C LYS A 256 -15.31 -9.45 -24.72
N ALA A 257 -14.09 -9.44 -24.19
CA ALA A 257 -12.96 -10.17 -24.76
C ALA A 257 -13.09 -11.71 -24.76
N LYS A 258 -14.01 -12.28 -23.95
CA LYS A 258 -14.30 -13.73 -23.96
C LYS A 258 -15.43 -14.12 -24.93
N ASN A 259 -16.26 -13.16 -25.30
CA ASN A 259 -17.40 -13.36 -26.19
C ASN A 259 -17.06 -13.06 -27.66
N ASP A 260 -15.93 -12.37 -27.91
CA ASP A 260 -15.25 -12.23 -29.21
C ASP A 260 -14.37 -13.45 -29.54
#